data_AF-A0A919A2Q6-F1
#
_entry.id   AF-A0A919A2Q6-F1
#
_cell.length_a   1.000
_cell.length_b   1.000
_cell.length_c   1.000
_cell.angle_alpha   90.00
_cell.angle_beta   90.00
_cell.angle_gamma   90.00
#
_symmetry.space_group_name_H-M   'P 1'
#
loop_
_entity.id
_entity.type
_entity.pdbx_description
1 polymer ?
#
loop_
_entity_poly.entity_id
_entity_poly.type
_entity_poly.pdbx_seq_one_letter_code
_entity_poly.pdbx_strand_id
1 'polypeptide(L)'
;MFATAAFGLISSGIWGPPYAEPLRDAAFALLSVRTPVRLPGQSDAWAWQGNTGRLIGPDMRMRSRALSARLNGKPRDREPPRRPQPEVAVMTVMSIARFERFFRAAAGLDVDKNDLKRYSDFVDAKLYDLLTVAQATAKANGRDIIRTCDLPITKGLQESIHRFQKIDQEVELKPILEQLATHPALDRTPDEETEATYPDIIGGLSLALAQNFKILHPDLKNPQTQHWDEARAVFDLLL
;
A
#
# COMPACT_ATOMS: atom_id res chain seq x y z
N MET A 1 45.52 -34.36 60.91
CA MET A 1 44.06 -34.37 60.63
C MET A 1 43.88 -34.54 59.13
N PHE A 2 43.02 -35.49 58.76
CA PHE A 2 42.59 -35.97 57.43
C PHE A 2 42.48 -34.88 56.35
N ALA A 3 42.62 -35.11 55.02
CA ALA A 3 42.68 -36.31 54.18
C ALA A 3 43.22 -35.89 52.77
N THR A 4 44.17 -36.63 52.17
CA THR A 4 44.00 -37.59 51.05
C THR A 4 43.83 -36.91 49.66
N ALA A 5 44.92 -36.73 48.90
CA ALA A 5 45.37 -37.55 47.74
C ALA A 5 44.66 -37.21 46.41
N ALA A 6 45.16 -37.42 45.20
CA ALA A 6 46.47 -37.40 44.54
C ALA A 6 46.16 -37.57 43.02
N PHE A 7 47.09 -37.16 42.15
CA PHE A 7 47.32 -37.61 40.75
C PHE A 7 46.51 -37.08 39.55
N GLY A 8 47.26 -36.73 38.49
CA GLY A 8 46.85 -36.75 37.06
C GLY A 8 47.23 -35.49 36.25
N LEU A 9 48.52 -35.22 35.96
CA LEU A 9 49.20 -35.39 34.65
C LEU A 9 48.55 -34.77 33.38
N ILE A 10 49.27 -33.78 32.83
CA ILE A 10 49.60 -33.53 31.40
C ILE A 10 48.44 -33.15 30.44
N SER A 11 48.45 -31.91 29.91
CA SER A 11 49.18 -31.60 28.66
C SER A 11 49.04 -30.13 28.22
N SER A 12 50.19 -29.54 27.82
CA SER A 12 50.40 -28.53 26.74
C SER A 12 49.41 -27.35 26.62
N GLY A 13 49.78 -26.11 26.93
CA GLY A 13 50.57 -25.22 26.04
C GLY A 13 49.60 -24.41 25.14
N ILE A 14 49.69 -23.12 24.84
CA ILE A 14 50.78 -22.14 24.75
C ILE A 14 50.12 -20.75 24.64
N TRP A 15 50.64 -19.79 25.42
CA TRP A 15 50.72 -18.33 25.24
C TRP A 15 49.49 -17.39 25.29
N GLY A 16 49.70 -16.32 26.07
CA GLY A 16 48.82 -15.16 26.29
C GLY A 16 49.14 -13.93 25.40
N PRO A 17 48.66 -12.72 25.79
CA PRO A 17 48.13 -11.63 24.92
C PRO A 17 49.15 -10.45 24.78
N PRO A 18 48.83 -9.14 24.53
CA PRO A 18 47.59 -8.37 24.17
C PRO A 18 47.81 -7.25 23.07
N TYR A 19 46.88 -6.26 22.96
CA TYR A 19 46.87 -4.95 22.25
C TYR A 19 46.15 -4.90 20.88
N ALA A 20 45.02 -4.20 20.72
CA ALA A 20 44.73 -2.74 20.65
C ALA A 20 44.75 -2.19 19.19
N GLU A 21 43.56 -1.83 18.71
CA GLU A 21 43.28 -0.96 17.54
C GLU A 21 43.69 0.51 17.81
N PRO A 22 43.57 1.51 16.89
CA PRO A 22 43.05 1.48 15.49
C PRO A 22 43.94 2.25 14.47
N LEU A 23 43.78 2.02 13.15
CA LEU A 23 44.17 3.02 12.13
C LEU A 23 43.24 3.03 10.92
N ARG A 24 42.83 4.25 10.57
CA ARG A 24 42.07 4.67 9.38
C ARG A 24 42.94 4.61 8.13
N ASP A 25 42.26 4.67 6.98
CA ASP A 25 42.72 5.04 5.64
C ASP A 25 43.31 3.95 4.74
N ALA A 26 42.49 3.46 3.78
CA ALA A 26 42.85 3.20 2.38
C ALA A 26 41.58 2.76 1.62
N ALA A 27 41.07 3.63 0.74
CA ALA A 27 41.26 3.52 -0.72
C ALA A 27 40.24 2.58 -1.40
N PHE A 28 39.11 3.16 -1.84
CA PHE A 28 38.35 2.60 -2.95
C PHE A 28 38.53 3.49 -4.18
N ALA A 29 39.32 2.98 -5.12
CA ALA A 29 39.51 3.54 -6.44
C ALA A 29 38.24 3.32 -7.28
N LEU A 30 37.65 4.39 -7.81
CA LEU A 30 36.63 4.33 -8.86
C LEU A 30 37.27 4.65 -10.21
N LEU A 31 37.49 3.59 -10.98
CA LEU A 31 37.63 3.64 -12.44
C LEU A 31 36.24 3.80 -13.05
N SER A 32 35.99 4.87 -13.78
CA SER A 32 35.75 4.77 -15.24
C SER A 32 35.32 6.11 -15.83
N VAL A 33 36.12 6.50 -16.81
CA VAL A 33 35.98 7.61 -17.74
C VAL A 33 34.62 7.56 -18.43
N ARG A 34 33.85 8.67 -18.39
CA ARG A 34 32.70 8.91 -19.28
C ARG A 34 33.14 9.86 -20.39
N THR A 35 33.22 9.38 -21.62
CA THR A 35 33.07 10.19 -22.83
C THR A 35 31.60 10.12 -23.29
N PRO A 36 31.01 11.23 -23.78
CA PRO A 36 29.61 11.26 -24.20
C PRO A 36 29.45 10.85 -25.66
N VAL A 37 28.55 9.91 -25.93
CA VAL A 37 28.01 9.66 -27.28
C VAL A 37 26.65 10.34 -27.36
N ARG A 38 26.55 11.32 -28.26
CA ARG A 38 25.32 11.99 -28.68
C ARG A 38 24.88 11.39 -30.01
N LEU A 39 23.65 10.92 -30.12
CA LEU A 39 22.95 10.78 -31.40
C LEU A 39 21.50 11.30 -31.29
N PRO A 40 20.93 11.79 -32.41
CA PRO A 40 19.83 12.75 -32.42
C PRO A 40 18.48 12.11 -32.77
N GLY A 41 17.40 12.81 -32.41
CA GLY A 41 16.12 12.75 -33.10
C GLY A 41 15.16 11.65 -32.66
N GLN A 42 14.30 11.95 -31.69
CA GLN A 42 12.88 11.67 -31.83
C GLN A 42 12.05 12.58 -30.93
N SER A 43 10.93 12.99 -31.49
CA SER A 43 10.13 14.19 -31.23
C SER A 43 9.20 14.09 -30.02
N ASP A 44 9.14 15.19 -29.28
CA ASP A 44 8.08 15.53 -28.34
C ASP A 44 6.73 15.65 -29.08
N ALA A 45 5.79 14.74 -28.81
CA ALA A 45 4.43 14.84 -29.30
C ALA A 45 3.45 14.04 -28.44
N TRP A 46 3.19 14.50 -27.21
CA TRP A 46 1.92 14.22 -26.53
C TRP A 46 1.38 15.53 -25.96
N ALA A 47 0.86 16.35 -26.88
CA ALA A 47 0.07 17.52 -26.55
C ALA A 47 -1.31 17.05 -26.06
N TRP A 48 -1.61 17.36 -24.80
CA TRP A 48 -2.95 17.29 -24.23
C TRP A 48 -3.88 18.24 -25.01
N GLN A 49 -4.89 17.68 -25.67
CA GLN A 49 -5.93 18.45 -26.34
C GLN A 49 -7.23 18.34 -25.54
N GLY A 50 -7.55 19.40 -24.81
CA GLY A 50 -8.81 19.56 -24.10
C GLY A 50 -9.97 19.76 -25.06
N ASN A 51 -11.08 19.07 -24.82
CA ASN A 51 -12.30 19.23 -25.59
C ASN A 51 -13.29 20.14 -24.86
N THR A 52 -13.46 21.35 -25.42
CA THR A 52 -14.52 22.31 -25.10
C THR A 52 -15.80 21.94 -25.86
N GLY A 53 -16.95 21.99 -25.17
CA GLY A 53 -18.23 21.48 -25.66
C GLY A 53 -19.04 22.36 -26.63
N ARG A 54 -20.29 21.93 -26.88
CA ARG A 54 -21.54 22.64 -27.32
C ARG A 54 -22.61 21.53 -27.60
N LEU A 55 -23.94 21.68 -27.57
CA LEU A 55 -24.97 22.64 -27.13
C LEU A 55 -26.36 21.99 -27.44
N ILE A 56 -27.41 22.32 -26.64
CA ILE A 56 -28.84 22.58 -26.99
C ILE A 56 -29.65 21.44 -27.68
N GLY A 57 -30.89 21.06 -27.33
CA GLY A 57 -32.00 21.64 -26.54
C GLY A 57 -33.21 20.64 -26.52
N PRO A 58 -34.49 21.08 -26.59
CA PRO A 58 -35.31 21.47 -25.43
C PRO A 58 -36.63 20.65 -25.22
N ASP A 59 -37.20 20.82 -24.00
CA ASP A 59 -38.63 20.92 -23.60
C ASP A 59 -39.69 19.90 -24.09
N MET A 60 -40.39 19.22 -23.14
CA MET A 60 -41.86 19.09 -23.20
C MET A 60 -42.52 18.53 -21.92
N ARG A 61 -43.38 19.38 -21.35
CA ARG A 61 -44.77 19.16 -20.87
C ARG A 61 -45.06 18.27 -19.64
N MET A 62 -45.51 18.99 -18.60
CA MET A 62 -46.53 18.58 -17.64
C MET A 62 -47.83 18.08 -18.30
N ARG A 63 -48.45 17.07 -17.66
CA ARG A 63 -49.92 16.95 -17.56
C ARG A 63 -50.32 16.55 -16.15
N SER A 64 -51.17 17.39 -15.54
CA SER A 64 -51.93 17.14 -14.32
C SER A 64 -53.28 16.47 -14.62
N ARG A 65 -53.93 16.04 -13.51
CA ARG A 65 -55.33 15.59 -13.28
C ARG A 65 -55.47 14.06 -13.13
N ALA A 66 -56.28 13.52 -12.21
CA ALA A 66 -57.07 14.05 -11.10
C ALA A 66 -57.56 12.86 -10.24
N LEU A 67 -58.06 13.21 -9.04
CA LEU A 67 -58.77 12.40 -8.04
C LEU A 67 -59.87 11.45 -8.57
N SER A 68 -59.93 10.22 -8.03
CA SER A 68 -61.06 9.71 -7.19
C SER A 68 -61.22 8.19 -7.27
N ALA A 69 -61.23 7.51 -6.12
CA ALA A 69 -62.28 6.58 -5.68
C ALA A 69 -61.82 5.78 -4.46
N ARG A 70 -62.50 5.99 -3.32
CA ARG A 70 -62.54 5.04 -2.19
C ARG A 70 -63.46 3.89 -2.58
N LEU A 71 -63.04 2.64 -2.39
CA LEU A 71 -63.91 1.52 -1.94
C LEU A 71 -63.05 0.38 -1.34
N ASN A 72 -63.34 0.07 -0.07
CA ASN A 72 -63.34 -1.23 0.62
C ASN A 72 -62.24 -2.30 0.41
N GLY A 73 -61.51 -2.55 1.50
CA GLY A 73 -61.54 -3.86 2.20
C GLY A 73 -60.78 -5.05 1.62
N LYS A 74 -59.50 -5.20 1.99
CA LYS A 74 -58.85 -6.50 2.27
C LYS A 74 -57.51 -6.26 2.99
N PRO A 75 -57.16 -6.96 4.09
CA PRO A 75 -55.83 -6.85 4.65
C PRO A 75 -54.86 -7.49 3.65
N ARG A 76 -54.02 -6.66 3.01
CA ARG A 76 -52.87 -7.16 2.23
C ARG A 76 -51.85 -7.70 3.21
N ASP A 77 -51.45 -8.93 2.94
CA ASP A 77 -50.39 -9.65 3.61
C ASP A 77 -49.19 -8.74 3.85
N ARG A 78 -48.67 -8.80 5.08
CA ARG A 78 -47.44 -8.12 5.48
C ARG A 78 -46.35 -8.49 4.48
N GLU A 79 -45.95 -7.51 3.68
CA GLU A 79 -44.74 -7.59 2.87
C GLU A 79 -43.59 -7.98 3.82
N PRO A 80 -42.90 -9.10 3.58
CA PRO A 80 -41.80 -9.50 4.44
C PRO A 80 -40.76 -8.38 4.46
N PRO A 81 -40.08 -8.14 5.59
CA PRO A 81 -39.11 -7.06 5.67
C PRO A 81 -38.13 -7.22 4.50
N ARG A 82 -37.98 -6.14 3.72
CA ARG A 82 -36.96 -6.06 2.67
C ARG A 82 -35.67 -6.54 3.33
N ARG A 83 -35.15 -7.68 2.87
CA ARG A 83 -33.81 -8.12 3.25
C ARG A 83 -32.91 -6.90 3.10
N PRO A 84 -32.05 -6.58 4.08
CA PRO A 84 -31.01 -5.59 3.82
C PRO A 84 -30.36 -6.02 2.51
N GLN A 85 -30.39 -5.12 1.52
CA GLN A 85 -29.66 -5.34 0.29
C GLN A 85 -28.24 -5.72 0.71
N PRO A 86 -27.58 -6.68 0.06
CA PRO A 86 -26.19 -6.95 0.36
C PRO A 86 -25.49 -5.61 0.23
N GLU A 87 -25.09 -5.06 1.38
CA GLU A 87 -24.13 -3.99 1.48
C GLU A 87 -23.03 -4.45 0.55
N VAL A 88 -22.83 -3.70 -0.54
CA VAL A 88 -21.80 -4.00 -1.54
C VAL A 88 -20.59 -4.33 -0.70
N ALA A 89 -20.20 -5.62 -0.66
CA ALA A 89 -19.24 -6.06 0.33
C ALA A 89 -17.99 -5.27 -0.02
N VAL A 90 -17.72 -4.22 0.74
CA VAL A 90 -16.57 -3.37 0.49
C VAL A 90 -15.43 -4.34 0.77
N MET A 91 -14.72 -4.73 -0.28
CA MET A 91 -13.64 -5.71 -0.21
C MET A 91 -12.46 -5.00 0.45
N THR A 92 -12.56 -4.85 1.77
CA THR A 92 -11.64 -4.05 2.56
C THR A 92 -10.48 -4.92 2.99
N VAL A 93 -9.27 -4.42 2.81
CA VAL A 93 -8.02 -5.10 3.22
C VAL A 93 -7.92 -5.38 4.74
N MET A 94 -8.79 -4.74 5.54
CA MET A 94 -8.95 -4.98 6.98
C MET A 94 -10.34 -4.57 7.47
N SER A 95 -10.76 -5.06 8.64
CA SER A 95 -12.02 -4.64 9.28
C SER A 95 -12.00 -3.18 9.77
N ILE A 96 -13.17 -2.55 9.88
CA ILE A 96 -13.32 -1.16 10.36
C ILE A 96 -12.62 -0.94 11.71
N ALA A 97 -12.85 -1.82 12.68
CA ALA A 97 -12.26 -1.68 14.01
C ALA A 97 -10.72 -1.78 13.98
N ARG A 98 -10.18 -2.63 13.09
CA ARG A 98 -8.73 -2.76 12.91
C ARG A 98 -8.14 -1.53 12.23
N PHE A 99 -8.85 -0.99 11.22
CA PHE A 99 -8.50 0.25 10.54
C PHE A 99 -8.41 1.44 11.51
N GLU A 100 -9.45 1.67 12.31
CA GLU A 100 -9.47 2.76 13.30
C GLU A 100 -8.33 2.60 14.32
N ARG A 101 -8.16 1.39 14.87
CA ARG A 101 -7.10 1.07 15.84
C ARG A 101 -5.70 1.29 15.24
N PHE A 102 -5.50 0.91 13.98
CA PHE A 102 -4.24 1.08 13.29
C PHE A 102 -3.87 2.56 13.14
N PHE A 103 -4.76 3.40 12.60
CA PHE A 103 -4.48 4.84 12.40
C PHE A 103 -4.28 5.58 13.72
N ARG A 104 -4.98 5.16 14.78
CA ARG A 104 -4.75 5.66 16.13
C ARG A 104 -3.37 5.28 16.66
N ALA A 105 -2.94 4.03 16.49
CA ALA A 105 -1.62 3.56 16.93
C ALA A 105 -0.47 4.16 16.10
N ALA A 106 -0.66 4.30 14.79
CA ALA A 106 0.35 4.76 13.86
C ALA A 106 0.65 6.26 13.98
N ALA A 107 -0.38 7.08 14.21
CA ALA A 107 -0.28 8.54 14.10
C ALA A 107 -1.19 9.32 15.05
N GLY A 108 -1.93 8.65 15.94
CA GLY A 108 -2.90 9.31 16.82
C GLY A 108 -4.06 9.97 16.07
N LEU A 109 -4.47 9.35 14.95
CA LEU A 109 -5.57 9.79 14.09
C LEU A 109 -6.84 9.00 14.41
N ASP A 110 -7.98 9.69 14.42
CA ASP A 110 -9.32 9.13 14.53
C ASP A 110 -9.98 9.22 13.14
N VAL A 111 -9.83 8.14 12.38
CA VAL A 111 -10.42 7.98 11.03
C VAL A 111 -11.86 7.49 11.13
N ASP A 112 -12.71 7.89 10.18
CA ASP A 112 -14.12 7.48 10.14
C ASP A 112 -14.29 6.21 9.27
N LYS A 113 -15.33 5.41 9.53
CA LYS A 113 -15.74 4.28 8.66
C LYS A 113 -15.90 4.70 7.18
N ASN A 114 -16.32 5.94 6.92
CA ASN A 114 -16.50 6.47 5.57
C ASN A 114 -15.16 6.65 4.84
N ASP A 115 -14.05 6.76 5.58
CA ASP A 115 -12.71 6.83 5.00
C ASP A 115 -12.14 5.45 4.66
N LEU A 116 -12.72 4.36 5.16
CA LEU A 116 -12.24 3.00 4.90
C LEU A 116 -12.20 2.68 3.41
N LYS A 117 -13.21 3.14 2.65
CA LYS A 117 -13.20 2.98 1.19
C LYS A 117 -12.05 3.76 0.55
N ARG A 118 -11.83 5.01 0.95
CA ARG A 118 -10.74 5.84 0.40
C ARG A 118 -9.37 5.24 0.66
N TYR A 119 -9.21 4.67 1.85
CA TYR A 119 -8.03 3.91 2.24
C TYR A 119 -7.86 2.64 1.41
N SER A 120 -8.90 1.81 1.25
CA SER A 120 -8.83 0.58 0.45
C SER A 120 -8.48 0.91 -1.00
N ASP A 121 -9.15 1.92 -1.59
CA ASP A 121 -8.86 2.39 -2.95
C ASP A 121 -7.44 2.97 -3.07
N PHE A 122 -6.89 3.56 -2.00
CA PHE A 122 -5.53 4.08 -1.96
C PHE A 122 -4.48 2.96 -2.01
N VAL A 123 -4.55 2.02 -1.07
CA VAL A 123 -3.52 0.97 -0.95
C VAL A 123 -3.56 0.01 -2.13
N ASP A 124 -4.74 -0.27 -2.66
CA ASP A 124 -4.95 -1.11 -3.83
C ASP A 124 -4.39 -0.48 -5.10
N ALA A 125 -4.72 0.79 -5.38
CA ALA A 125 -4.14 1.50 -6.51
C ALA A 125 -2.61 1.53 -6.43
N LYS A 126 -2.04 1.82 -5.25
CA LYS A 126 -0.59 1.88 -5.09
C LYS A 126 0.09 0.53 -5.18
N LEU A 127 -0.52 -0.55 -4.67
CA LEU A 127 0.02 -1.89 -4.89
C LEU A 127 -0.01 -2.26 -6.37
N TYR A 128 -1.09 -1.95 -7.08
CA TYR A 128 -1.21 -2.21 -8.52
C TYR A 128 -0.18 -1.41 -9.35
N ASP A 129 0.07 -0.14 -9.00
CA ASP A 129 1.11 0.68 -9.64
C ASP A 129 2.51 0.06 -9.46
N LEU A 130 2.84 -0.40 -8.24
CA LEU A 130 4.10 -1.09 -7.95
C LEU A 130 4.26 -2.37 -8.79
N LEU A 131 3.18 -3.16 -8.94
CA LEU A 131 3.17 -4.39 -9.75
C LEU A 131 3.30 -4.10 -11.24
N THR A 132 2.68 -3.02 -11.72
CA THR A 132 2.77 -2.56 -13.11
C THR A 132 4.21 -2.21 -13.50
N VAL A 133 4.95 -1.56 -12.60
CA VAL A 133 6.39 -1.31 -12.82
C VAL A 133 7.19 -2.61 -12.70
N ALA A 134 6.86 -3.47 -11.75
CA ALA A 134 7.59 -4.71 -11.51
C ALA A 134 7.54 -5.69 -12.70
N GLN A 135 6.42 -5.77 -13.45
CA GLN A 135 6.39 -6.58 -14.69
C GLN A 135 7.37 -6.07 -15.75
N ALA A 136 7.61 -4.76 -15.83
CA ALA A 136 8.58 -4.19 -16.75
C ALA A 136 10.01 -4.54 -16.33
N THR A 137 10.31 -4.48 -15.03
CA THR A 137 11.60 -4.91 -14.45
C THR A 137 11.83 -6.41 -14.67
N ALA A 138 10.83 -7.25 -14.41
CA ALA A 138 10.90 -8.69 -14.65
C ALA A 138 11.20 -9.00 -16.11
N LYS A 139 10.47 -8.34 -17.04
CA LYS A 139 10.69 -8.44 -18.48
C LYS A 139 12.11 -8.03 -18.88
N ALA A 140 12.61 -6.91 -18.36
CA ALA A 140 13.96 -6.42 -18.63
C ALA A 140 15.03 -7.41 -18.14
N ASN A 141 14.75 -8.15 -17.08
CA ASN A 141 15.59 -9.22 -16.54
C ASN A 141 15.36 -10.59 -17.23
N GLY A 142 14.55 -10.65 -18.30
CA GLY A 142 14.27 -11.89 -19.03
C GLY A 142 13.44 -12.90 -18.24
N ARG A 143 12.67 -12.45 -17.25
CA ARG A 143 11.77 -13.28 -16.42
C ARG A 143 10.32 -13.13 -16.88
N ASP A 144 9.58 -14.23 -16.80
CA ASP A 144 8.12 -14.26 -17.05
C ASP A 144 7.28 -14.25 -15.77
N ILE A 145 7.96 -14.27 -14.61
CA ILE A 145 7.36 -14.12 -13.29
C ILE A 145 7.91 -12.86 -12.63
N ILE A 146 7.06 -12.15 -11.87
CA ILE A 146 7.49 -11.04 -11.03
C ILE A 146 8.01 -11.60 -9.71
N ARG A 147 9.22 -11.18 -9.31
CA ARG A 147 9.78 -11.50 -7.99
C ARG A 147 9.78 -10.26 -7.09
N THR A 148 9.97 -10.46 -5.78
CA THR A 148 10.09 -9.37 -4.81
C THR A 148 11.15 -8.32 -5.19
N CYS A 149 12.26 -8.74 -5.80
CA CYS A 149 13.32 -7.81 -6.24
C CYS A 149 12.98 -6.98 -7.50
N ASP A 150 11.87 -7.29 -8.18
CA ASP A 150 11.36 -6.49 -9.29
C ASP A 150 10.51 -5.31 -8.82
N LEU A 151 9.94 -5.40 -7.61
CA LEU A 151 9.11 -4.34 -7.03
C LEU A 151 9.96 -3.09 -6.76
N PRO A 152 9.51 -1.89 -7.16
CA PRO A 152 10.24 -0.64 -6.94
C PRO A 152 10.09 -0.13 -5.50
N ILE A 153 10.36 -0.99 -4.50
CA ILE A 153 10.31 -0.62 -3.09
C ILE A 153 11.51 0.26 -2.76
N THR A 154 11.26 1.56 -2.63
CA THR A 154 12.30 2.50 -2.20
C THR A 154 12.71 2.24 -0.76
N LYS A 155 13.91 2.70 -0.37
CA LYS A 155 14.38 2.61 1.02
C LYS A 155 13.38 3.21 2.02
N GLY A 156 12.71 4.31 1.67
CA GLY A 156 11.73 4.96 2.55
C GLY A 156 10.50 4.08 2.79
N LEU A 157 9.99 3.41 1.74
CA LEU A 157 8.89 2.46 1.88
C LEU A 157 9.34 1.20 2.64
N GLN A 158 10.53 0.66 2.36
CA GLN A 158 11.08 -0.49 3.08
C GLN A 158 11.17 -0.25 4.59
N GLU A 159 11.64 0.93 5.01
CA GLU A 159 11.68 1.32 6.43
C GLU A 159 10.27 1.42 7.04
N SER A 160 9.27 1.79 6.25
CA SER A 160 7.87 1.82 6.69
C SER A 160 7.30 0.40 6.84
N ILE A 161 7.63 -0.51 5.92
CA ILE A 161 7.30 -1.95 6.02
C ILE A 161 7.92 -2.55 7.30
N HIS A 162 9.21 -2.33 7.54
CA HIS A 162 9.87 -2.83 8.76
C HIS A 162 9.28 -2.27 10.06
N ARG A 163 8.82 -1.01 10.03
CA ARG A 163 8.14 -0.41 11.19
C ARG A 163 6.74 -0.98 11.37
N PHE A 164 6.03 -1.23 10.27
CA PHE A 164 4.73 -1.90 10.29
C PHE A 164 4.81 -3.30 10.90
N GLN A 165 5.81 -4.11 10.54
CA GLN A 165 6.00 -5.46 11.11
C GLN A 165 6.20 -5.47 12.64
N LYS A 166 6.53 -4.33 13.25
CA LYS A 166 6.66 -4.18 14.71
C LYS A 166 5.35 -3.74 15.38
N ILE A 167 4.36 -3.34 14.59
CA ILE A 167 3.03 -2.98 15.04
C ILE A 167 2.21 -4.27 15.06
N ASP A 168 1.59 -4.61 16.20
CA ASP A 168 0.73 -5.79 16.37
C ASP A 168 -0.62 -5.60 15.64
N GLN A 169 -0.56 -5.52 14.32
CA GLN A 169 -1.71 -5.39 13.42
C GLN A 169 -1.48 -6.27 12.20
N GLU A 170 -2.55 -6.93 11.75
CA GLU A 170 -2.49 -7.85 10.62
C GLU A 170 -3.31 -7.31 9.45
N VAL A 171 -2.74 -7.37 8.25
CA VAL A 171 -3.46 -7.15 6.99
C VAL A 171 -3.75 -8.52 6.38
N GLU A 172 -4.96 -8.74 5.89
CA GLU A 172 -5.35 -10.04 5.35
C GLU A 172 -5.01 -10.12 3.85
N LEU A 173 -4.29 -11.17 3.44
CA LEU A 173 -3.89 -11.36 2.04
C LEU A 173 -5.10 -11.57 1.11
N LYS A 174 -6.08 -12.36 1.53
CA LYS A 174 -7.24 -12.73 0.71
C LYS A 174 -7.96 -11.51 0.13
N PRO A 175 -8.44 -10.52 0.93
CA PRO A 175 -9.13 -9.35 0.37
C PRO A 175 -8.24 -8.52 -0.56
N ILE A 176 -6.92 -8.53 -0.37
CA ILE A 176 -5.98 -7.85 -1.28
C ILE A 176 -6.02 -8.50 -2.67
N LEU A 177 -5.85 -9.82 -2.75
CA LEU A 177 -5.87 -10.54 -4.03
C LEU A 177 -7.23 -10.39 -4.74
N GLU A 178 -8.30 -10.44 -3.95
CA GLU A 178 -9.67 -10.24 -4.37
C GLU A 178 -9.90 -8.83 -4.96
N GLN A 179 -9.32 -7.79 -4.37
CA GLN A 179 -9.39 -6.42 -4.87
C GLN A 179 -8.49 -6.22 -6.11
N LEU A 180 -7.27 -6.78 -6.10
CA LEU A 180 -6.34 -6.75 -7.24
C LEU A 180 -6.94 -7.39 -8.50
N ALA A 181 -7.75 -8.44 -8.35
CA ALA A 181 -8.45 -9.11 -9.45
C ALA A 181 -9.47 -8.21 -10.18
N THR A 182 -9.79 -7.02 -9.65
CA THR A 182 -10.66 -6.03 -10.31
C THR A 182 -9.92 -5.13 -11.29
N HIS A 183 -8.59 -5.10 -11.25
CA HIS A 183 -7.74 -4.34 -12.17
C HIS A 183 -7.51 -5.08 -13.49
N PRO A 184 -7.03 -4.39 -14.54
CA PRO A 184 -6.56 -5.06 -15.75
C PRO A 184 -5.48 -6.11 -15.42
N ALA A 185 -5.54 -7.26 -16.08
CA ALA A 185 -4.58 -8.33 -15.87
C ALA A 185 -3.16 -7.85 -16.20
N LEU A 186 -2.20 -8.21 -15.34
CA LEU A 186 -0.78 -7.99 -15.58
C LEU A 186 -0.28 -8.93 -16.69
N ASP A 187 0.70 -8.47 -17.46
CA ASP A 187 1.36 -9.28 -18.50
C ASP A 187 2.17 -10.43 -17.90
N ARG A 188 2.60 -10.27 -16.65
CA ARG A 188 3.40 -11.23 -15.87
C ARG A 188 2.80 -11.34 -14.48
N THR A 189 2.67 -12.56 -13.99
CA THR A 189 2.13 -12.80 -12.66
C THR A 189 3.26 -12.82 -11.61
N PRO A 190 3.01 -12.24 -10.44
CA PRO A 190 3.82 -12.45 -9.23
C PRO A 190 3.90 -13.93 -8.87
N ASP A 191 5.05 -14.35 -8.32
CA ASP A 191 5.16 -15.66 -7.68
C ASP A 191 4.57 -15.64 -6.26
N GLU A 192 4.33 -16.83 -5.71
CA GLU A 192 3.71 -16.98 -4.38
C GLU A 192 4.53 -16.28 -3.27
N GLU A 193 5.87 -16.29 -3.38
CA GLU A 193 6.75 -15.60 -2.43
C GLU A 193 6.53 -14.08 -2.48
N THR A 194 6.36 -13.53 -3.68
CA THR A 194 6.08 -12.10 -3.89
C THR A 194 4.68 -11.74 -3.39
N GLU A 195 3.67 -12.55 -3.69
CA GLU A 195 2.30 -12.33 -3.19
C GLU A 195 2.22 -12.37 -1.66
N ALA A 196 2.99 -13.25 -1.03
CA ALA A 196 3.09 -13.33 0.43
C ALA A 196 3.59 -12.03 1.07
N THR A 197 4.26 -11.15 0.32
CA THR A 197 4.73 -9.84 0.82
C THR A 197 3.66 -8.74 0.76
N TYR A 198 2.52 -8.94 0.10
CA TYR A 198 1.52 -7.88 -0.07
C TYR A 198 0.95 -7.33 1.23
N PRO A 199 0.65 -8.15 2.26
CA PRO A 199 0.18 -7.64 3.54
C PRO A 199 1.18 -6.67 4.18
N ASP A 200 2.47 -6.97 4.08
CA ASP A 200 3.56 -6.15 4.60
C ASP A 200 3.73 -4.85 3.81
N ILE A 201 3.65 -4.91 2.48
CA ILE A 201 3.70 -3.72 1.61
C ILE A 201 2.53 -2.80 1.89
N ILE A 202 1.31 -3.34 1.97
CA ILE A 202 0.11 -2.56 2.30
C ILE A 202 0.24 -1.97 3.69
N GLY A 203 0.64 -2.75 4.70
CA GLY A 203 0.88 -2.22 6.04
C GLY A 203 1.92 -1.10 6.08
N GLY A 204 2.99 -1.21 5.30
CA GLY A 204 4.00 -0.17 5.12
C GLY A 204 3.44 1.10 4.46
N LEU A 205 2.63 0.96 3.40
CA LEU A 205 1.94 2.07 2.75
C LEU A 205 0.98 2.76 3.72
N SER A 206 0.23 1.99 4.51
CA SER A 206 -0.71 2.51 5.51
C SER A 206 0.00 3.29 6.60
N LEU A 207 1.16 2.80 7.08
CA LEU A 207 1.96 3.50 8.08
C LEU A 207 2.51 4.81 7.50
N ALA A 208 3.06 4.76 6.29
CA ALA A 208 3.55 5.95 5.61
C ALA A 208 2.43 6.99 5.41
N LEU A 209 1.22 6.55 5.04
CA LEU A 209 0.06 7.41 4.86
C LEU A 209 -0.37 8.08 6.18
N ALA A 210 -0.48 7.30 7.25
CA ALA A 210 -0.80 7.80 8.58
C ALA A 210 0.21 8.87 9.05
N GLN A 211 1.51 8.65 8.80
CA GLN A 211 2.55 9.62 9.13
C GLN A 211 2.51 10.86 8.22
N ASN A 212 2.21 10.68 6.93
CA ASN A 212 2.08 11.79 5.98
C ASN A 212 1.01 12.79 6.42
N PHE A 213 -0.14 12.32 6.92
CA PHE A 213 -1.17 13.19 7.52
C PHE A 213 -0.60 14.11 8.61
N LYS A 214 0.23 13.57 9.51
CA LYS A 214 0.81 14.35 10.61
C LYS A 214 1.95 15.25 10.16
N ILE A 215 2.64 14.91 9.08
CA ILE A 215 3.67 15.78 8.50
C ILE A 215 3.01 17.00 7.84
N LEU A 216 1.95 16.78 7.06
CA LEU A 216 1.21 17.85 6.40
C LEU A 216 0.40 18.70 7.39
N HIS A 217 -0.23 18.04 8.36
CA HIS A 217 -1.13 18.65 9.34
C HIS A 217 -0.79 18.16 10.77
N PRO A 218 0.19 18.79 11.45
CA PRO A 218 0.70 18.33 12.75
C PRO A 218 -0.36 18.14 13.84
N ASP A 219 -1.34 19.05 13.91
CA ASP A 219 -2.40 19.01 14.93
C ASP A 219 -3.62 18.19 14.51
N LEU A 220 -3.59 17.56 13.33
CA LEU A 220 -4.71 16.78 12.83
C LEU A 220 -5.02 15.59 13.74
N LYS A 221 -6.31 15.47 14.05
CA LYS A 221 -6.90 14.34 14.76
C LYS A 221 -7.87 13.57 13.88
N ASN A 222 -8.79 14.27 13.21
CA ASN A 222 -9.84 13.66 12.39
C ASN A 222 -9.62 14.03 10.91
N PRO A 223 -8.99 13.16 10.10
CA PRO A 223 -8.85 13.39 8.66
C PRO A 223 -10.20 13.66 8.00
N GLN A 224 -10.20 14.55 7.01
CA GLN A 224 -11.36 14.91 6.20
C GLN A 224 -10.99 14.69 4.75
N THR A 225 -11.97 14.73 3.85
CA THR A 225 -11.77 14.51 2.41
C THR A 225 -10.55 15.26 1.86
N GLN A 226 -10.44 16.57 2.15
CA GLN A 226 -9.32 17.39 1.69
C GLN A 226 -7.96 16.87 2.14
N HIS A 227 -7.85 16.35 3.38
CA HIS A 227 -6.60 15.83 3.90
C HIS A 227 -6.22 14.54 3.18
N TRP A 228 -7.20 13.70 2.85
CA TRP A 228 -6.96 12.47 2.07
C TRP A 228 -6.47 12.79 0.66
N ASP A 229 -7.07 13.79 0.01
CA ASP A 229 -6.69 14.21 -1.34
C ASP A 229 -5.26 14.78 -1.36
N GLU A 230 -4.92 15.64 -0.40
CA GLU A 230 -3.57 16.18 -0.24
C GLU A 230 -2.54 15.10 0.08
N ALA A 231 -2.86 14.19 1.01
CA ALA A 231 -1.97 13.09 1.35
C ALA A 231 -1.75 12.17 0.14
N ARG A 232 -2.80 11.84 -0.61
CA ARG A 232 -2.72 11.03 -1.84
C ARG A 232 -1.84 11.69 -2.89
N ALA A 233 -1.97 13.00 -3.09
CA ALA A 233 -1.17 13.74 -4.06
C ALA A 233 0.34 13.62 -3.79
N VAL A 234 0.76 13.54 -2.52
CA VAL A 234 2.17 13.30 -2.18
C VAL A 234 2.63 11.91 -2.63
N PHE A 235 1.80 10.88 -2.47
CA PHE A 235 2.13 9.54 -2.93
C PHE A 235 2.14 9.44 -4.44
N ASP A 236 1.20 10.08 -5.14
CA ASP A 236 1.15 10.09 -6.62
C ASP A 236 2.39 10.75 -7.26
N LEU A 237 3.11 11.60 -6.51
CA LEU A 237 4.37 12.17 -6.97
C LEU A 237 5.57 11.20 -6.84
N LEU A 238 5.45 10.16 -6.02
CA LEU A 238 6.58 9.32 -5.59
C LEU A 238 6.42 7.83 -5.93
N LEU A 239 5.17 7.36 -6.04
CA LEU A 239 4.77 5.97 -6.30
C LEU A 239 3.72 5.95 -7.42
#